data_AF-A0A8J3A127-F1
#
_entry.id   AF-A0A8J3A127-F1
#
_cell.length_a   1.000
_cell.length_b   1.000
_cell.length_c   1.000
_cell.angle_alpha   90.00
_cell.angle_beta   90.00
_cell.angle_gamma   90.00
#
_symmetry.space_group_name_H-M   'P 1'
#
loop_
_entity.id
_entity.type
_entity.pdbx_description
1 polymer ?
#
loop_
_entity_poly.entity_id
_entity_poly.type
_entity_poly.pdbx_seq_one_letter_code
_entity_poly.pdbx_strand_id
1 'polypeptide(L)'
;MDTAFEDIAQQFEPLIRKYLLELHLLADYQEMHQVGLIALWEAWRKYQPEKGPFPAFAQAVVRGRLLTEIKKQKQFSDHHTFQENLPEPPIAPKDGVLNIEALLKLSVLSERERLWLHEAIFLEKKTKIIADEQAVSVNTIRSWKKAVLKKLRKLIKAEEFL
;
A
#
# COMPACT_ATOMS: atom_id res chain seq x y z
N MET A 1 30.17 -8.56 -27.28
CA MET A 1 29.84 -8.95 -25.90
C MET A 1 29.68 -7.66 -25.15
N ASP A 2 28.43 -7.24 -24.96
CA ASP A 2 28.09 -6.08 -24.15
C ASP A 2 28.73 -6.31 -22.78
N THR A 3 29.59 -5.41 -22.32
CA THR A 3 29.99 -5.42 -20.90
C THR A 3 28.70 -5.21 -20.12
N ALA A 4 28.17 -6.31 -19.58
CA ALA A 4 26.89 -6.28 -18.91
C ALA A 4 27.01 -5.31 -17.74
N PHE A 5 26.02 -4.44 -17.57
CA PHE A 5 25.96 -3.54 -16.42
C PHE A 5 26.19 -4.29 -15.10
N GLU A 6 25.84 -5.57 -15.05
CA GLU A 6 26.11 -6.51 -13.96
C GLU A 6 27.59 -6.54 -13.53
N ASP A 7 28.55 -6.57 -14.46
CA ASP A 7 29.98 -6.56 -14.14
C ASP A 7 30.41 -5.25 -13.49
N ILE A 8 29.84 -4.14 -13.95
CA ILE A 8 30.11 -2.80 -13.41
C ILE A 8 29.45 -2.67 -12.03
N ALA A 9 28.22 -3.15 -11.88
CA ALA A 9 27.52 -3.18 -10.60
C ALA A 9 28.32 -3.97 -9.56
N GLN A 10 28.85 -5.14 -9.93
CA GLN A 10 29.67 -5.95 -9.04
C GLN A 10 30.97 -5.25 -8.62
N GLN A 11 31.62 -4.51 -9.53
CA GLN A 11 32.83 -3.75 -9.21
C GLN A 11 32.58 -2.56 -8.28
N PHE A 12 31.41 -1.92 -8.40
CA PHE A 12 31.05 -0.74 -7.59
C PHE A 12 30.27 -1.09 -6.32
N GLU A 13 29.84 -2.34 -6.15
CA GLU A 13 29.16 -2.84 -4.95
C GLU A 13 29.90 -2.50 -3.64
N PRO A 14 31.23 -2.71 -3.51
CA PRO A 14 31.95 -2.34 -2.29
C PRO A 14 31.94 -0.83 -2.03
N LEU A 15 31.92 -0.03 -3.09
CA LEU A 15 31.92 1.43 -3.01
C LEU A 15 30.57 1.97 -2.57
N ILE A 16 29.48 1.42 -3.11
CA ILE A 16 28.11 1.74 -2.68
C ILE A 16 27.96 1.40 -1.19
N ARG A 17 28.37 0.19 -0.77
CA ARG A 17 28.33 -0.23 0.65
C ARG A 17 29.12 0.72 1.55
N LYS A 18 30.32 1.11 1.12
CA LYS A 18 31.14 2.09 1.86
C LYS A 18 30.38 3.41 2.07
N TYR A 19 29.74 3.94 1.02
CA TYR A 19 28.95 5.17 1.16
C TYR A 19 27.72 5.01 2.05
N LEU A 20 27.04 3.87 2.00
CA LEU A 20 25.92 3.60 2.92
C LEU A 20 26.36 3.59 4.38
N LEU A 21 27.53 3.01 4.67
CA LEU A 21 28.14 3.01 5.99
C LEU A 21 28.54 4.43 6.43
N GLU A 22 29.29 5.16 5.60
CA GLU A 22 29.74 6.54 5.90
C GLU A 22 28.57 7.50 6.14
N LEU A 23 27.48 7.33 5.40
CA LEU A 23 26.30 8.19 5.47
C LEU A 23 25.26 7.71 6.51
N HIS A 24 25.58 6.66 7.28
CA HIS A 24 24.69 6.08 8.30
C HIS A 24 23.32 5.64 7.75
N LEU A 25 23.27 5.19 6.49
CA LEU A 25 22.07 4.80 5.74
C LEU A 25 21.67 3.33 5.97
N LEU A 26 22.16 2.70 7.03
CA LEU A 26 21.95 1.27 7.27
C LEU A 26 20.53 0.92 7.73
N ALA A 27 19.78 1.89 8.29
CA ALA A 27 18.39 1.67 8.70
C ALA A 27 17.51 1.28 7.49
N ASP A 28 17.73 1.93 6.35
CA ASP A 28 17.04 1.68 5.07
C ASP A 28 17.99 1.08 4.04
N TYR A 29 18.85 0.15 4.48
CA TYR A 29 19.96 -0.37 3.67
C TYR A 29 19.52 -0.84 2.28
N GLN A 30 18.45 -1.62 2.18
CA GLN A 30 17.98 -2.19 0.92
C GLN A 30 17.52 -1.10 -0.07
N GLU A 31 16.80 -0.09 0.42
CA GLU A 31 16.33 1.02 -0.42
C GLU A 31 17.50 1.88 -0.89
N MET A 32 18.39 2.27 0.03
CA MET A 32 19.53 3.12 -0.30
C MET A 32 20.55 2.41 -1.19
N HIS A 33 20.71 1.09 -1.05
CA HIS A 33 21.48 0.26 -1.97
C HIS A 33 20.91 0.30 -3.38
N GLN A 34 19.59 0.14 -3.53
CA GLN A 34 18.92 0.22 -4.82
C GLN A 34 19.07 1.62 -5.45
N VAL A 35 18.94 2.69 -4.64
CA VAL A 35 19.18 4.07 -5.09
C VAL A 35 20.61 4.24 -5.63
N GLY A 36 21.59 3.65 -4.94
CA GLY A 36 22.99 3.63 -5.39
C GLY A 36 23.18 2.91 -6.73
N LEU A 37 22.56 1.74 -6.90
CA LEU A 37 22.61 0.97 -8.16
C LEU A 37 21.93 1.69 -9.32
N ILE A 38 20.77 2.31 -9.09
CA ILE A 38 20.08 3.13 -10.10
C ILE A 38 20.96 4.31 -10.52
N ALA A 39 21.59 4.99 -9.57
CA ALA A 39 22.51 6.09 -9.86
C ALA A 39 23.70 5.64 -10.71
N LEU A 40 24.25 4.47 -10.41
CA LEU A 40 25.34 3.86 -11.17
C LEU A 40 24.91 3.51 -12.59
N TRP A 41 23.72 2.95 -12.77
CA TRP A 41 23.16 2.65 -14.09
C TRP A 41 22.94 3.91 -14.93
N GLU A 42 22.42 4.97 -14.31
CA GLU A 42 22.30 6.27 -14.98
C GLU A 42 23.66 6.85 -15.37
N ALA A 43 24.67 6.73 -14.49
CA ALA A 43 26.03 7.17 -14.78
C ALA A 43 26.62 6.40 -15.97
N TRP A 44 26.42 5.08 -16.02
CA TRP A 44 26.85 4.23 -17.12
C TRP A 44 26.22 4.67 -18.46
N ARG A 45 24.92 4.94 -18.48
CA ARG A 45 24.22 5.39 -19.69
C ARG A 45 24.59 6.79 -20.17
N LYS A 46 24.89 7.70 -19.24
CA LYS A 46 25.19 9.11 -19.53
C LYS A 46 26.69 9.37 -19.69
N TYR A 47 27.53 8.35 -19.51
CA TYR A 47 28.98 8.50 -19.54
C TYR A 47 29.45 8.97 -20.92
N GLN A 48 30.33 9.97 -20.91
CA GLN A 48 30.97 10.51 -22.11
C GLN A 48 32.48 10.41 -21.90
N PRO A 49 33.21 9.59 -22.67
CA PRO A 49 34.65 9.36 -22.50
C PRO A 49 35.48 10.65 -22.55
N GLU A 50 35.02 11.65 -23.31
CA GLU A 50 35.70 12.94 -23.46
C GLU A 50 35.74 13.78 -22.17
N LYS A 51 34.86 13.49 -21.21
CA LYS A 51 34.74 14.23 -19.94
C LYS A 51 35.62 13.68 -18.81
N GLY A 52 36.37 12.61 -19.07
CA GLY A 52 37.30 12.00 -18.11
C GLY A 52 36.96 10.55 -17.75
N PRO A 53 37.64 9.98 -16.74
CA PRO A 53 37.54 8.56 -16.41
C PRO A 53 36.20 8.19 -15.78
N PHE A 54 35.58 7.09 -16.25
CA PHE A 54 34.29 6.60 -15.76
C PHE A 54 34.21 6.44 -14.24
N PRO A 55 35.20 5.86 -13.54
CA PRO A 55 35.07 5.64 -12.10
C PRO A 55 34.90 6.92 -11.28
N ALA A 56 35.63 7.98 -11.62
CA ALA A 56 35.50 9.27 -10.93
C ALA A 56 34.11 9.88 -11.15
N PHE A 57 33.59 9.78 -12.38
CA PHE A 57 32.25 10.26 -12.71
C PHE A 57 31.16 9.45 -11.99
N ALA A 58 31.23 8.13 -12.05
CA ALA A 58 30.28 7.24 -11.40
C ALA A 58 30.24 7.45 -9.88
N GLN A 59 31.40 7.60 -9.24
CA GLN A 59 31.50 7.89 -7.80
C GLN A 59 30.79 9.20 -7.43
N ALA A 60 31.04 10.27 -8.19
CA ALA A 60 30.41 11.57 -7.96
C ALA A 60 28.88 11.50 -8.11
N VAL A 61 28.39 10.80 -9.15
CA VAL A 61 26.95 10.63 -9.40
C VAL A 61 26.28 9.82 -8.30
N VAL A 62 26.84 8.66 -7.94
CA VAL A 62 26.30 7.79 -6.90
C VAL A 62 26.25 8.51 -5.55
N ARG A 63 27.37 9.14 -5.14
CA ARG A 63 27.43 9.88 -3.87
C ARG A 63 26.43 11.05 -3.85
N GLY A 64 26.35 11.82 -4.94
CA GLY A 64 25.40 12.92 -5.06
C GLY A 64 23.94 12.47 -4.99
N ARG A 65 23.61 11.32 -5.58
CA ARG A 65 22.25 10.76 -5.53
C ARG A 65 21.87 10.34 -4.12
N LEU A 66 22.75 9.62 -3.42
CA LEU A 66 22.53 9.21 -2.02
C LEU A 66 22.33 10.41 -1.10
N LEU A 67 23.17 11.45 -1.23
CA LEU A 67 23.02 12.70 -0.46
C LEU A 67 21.69 13.42 -0.76
N THR A 68 21.24 13.40 -2.01
CA THR A 68 19.96 13.99 -2.40
C THR A 68 18.79 13.26 -1.73
N GLU A 69 18.88 11.93 -1.65
CA GLU A 69 17.84 11.11 -1.03
C GLU A 69 17.78 11.32 0.49
N ILE A 70 18.94 11.40 1.16
CA ILE A 70 19.01 11.81 2.58
C ILE A 70 18.35 13.17 2.79
N LYS A 71 18.64 14.15 1.93
CA LYS A 71 18.06 15.50 2.05
C LYS A 71 16.54 15.46 1.92
N LYS A 72 16.00 14.65 1.01
CA LYS A 72 14.56 14.46 0.87
C LYS A 72 13.94 13.76 2.08
N GLN A 73 14.55 12.68 2.58
CA GLN A 73 14.08 11.99 3.77
C GLN A 73 14.06 12.93 4.98
N LYS A 74 15.10 13.76 5.14
CA LYS A 74 15.15 14.78 6.19
C LYS A 74 14.07 15.85 6.01
N GLN A 75 13.88 16.39 4.81
CA GLN A 75 12.78 17.33 4.53
C GLN A 75 11.41 16.69 4.79
N PHE A 76 11.23 15.43 4.40
CA PHE A 76 10.02 14.69 4.68
C PHE A 76 9.81 14.53 6.19
N SER A 77 10.83 14.14 6.95
CA SER A 77 10.79 14.02 8.41
C SER A 77 10.59 15.37 9.11
N ASP A 78 11.15 16.47 8.61
CA ASP A 78 10.98 17.80 9.18
C ASP A 78 9.54 18.29 8.98
N HIS A 79 8.93 17.99 7.83
CA HIS A 79 7.52 18.32 7.52
C HIS A 79 6.51 17.30 8.07
N HIS A 80 6.93 16.05 8.28
CA HIS A 80 6.15 14.94 8.82
C HIS A 80 6.79 14.44 10.11
N THR A 81 7.13 15.37 11.00
CA THR A 81 7.35 15.01 12.39
C THR A 81 6.02 14.43 12.87
N PHE A 82 5.90 13.11 12.82
CA PHE A 82 4.94 12.41 13.66
C PHE A 82 5.28 12.87 15.07
N GLN A 83 4.41 13.71 15.63
CA GLN A 83 4.51 14.10 17.02
C GLN A 83 4.26 12.82 17.83
N GLU A 84 5.33 12.07 18.08
CA GLU A 84 5.35 10.83 18.87
C GLU A 84 4.94 11.07 20.35
N ASN A 85 4.63 12.32 20.71
CA ASN A 85 4.22 12.75 22.04
C ASN A 85 2.90 13.56 22.08
N LEU A 86 2.04 13.48 21.06
CA LEU A 86 0.62 13.74 21.37
C LEU A 86 0.09 12.50 22.08
N PRO A 87 -0.61 12.62 23.24
CA PRO A 87 -1.50 11.55 23.64
C PRO A 87 -2.36 11.27 22.42
N GLU A 88 -2.34 10.03 21.93
CA GLU A 88 -3.22 9.62 20.85
C GLU A 88 -4.59 10.17 21.22
N PRO A 89 -5.20 11.08 20.43
CA PRO A 89 -6.60 11.37 20.65
C PRO A 89 -7.24 9.98 20.68
N PRO A 90 -8.01 9.62 21.72
CA PRO A 90 -8.63 8.31 21.78
C PRO A 90 -9.22 8.11 20.40
N ILE A 91 -8.89 6.98 19.77
CA ILE A 91 -9.49 6.59 18.50
C ILE A 91 -10.98 6.44 18.83
N ALA A 92 -11.69 7.56 18.88
CA ALA A 92 -13.11 7.60 18.80
C ALA A 92 -13.33 6.95 17.45
N PRO A 93 -13.97 5.77 17.41
CA PRO A 93 -14.30 5.16 16.14
C PRO A 93 -14.95 6.27 15.33
N LYS A 94 -14.32 6.65 14.21
CA LYS A 94 -14.96 7.54 13.27
C LYS A 94 -16.30 6.88 12.99
N ASP A 95 -17.38 7.56 13.34
CA ASP A 95 -18.73 7.10 13.06
C ASP A 95 -18.75 6.57 11.62
N GLY A 96 -19.04 5.28 11.45
CA GLY A 96 -19.17 4.66 10.13
C GLY A 96 -18.29 3.45 9.79
N VAL A 97 -17.56 2.84 10.74
CA VAL A 97 -17.03 1.48 10.47
C VAL A 97 -18.19 0.49 10.52
N LEU A 98 -18.67 0.09 9.34
CA LEU A 98 -19.76 -0.89 9.22
C LEU A 98 -19.29 -2.26 9.72
N ASN A 99 -19.73 -2.65 10.92
CA ASN A 99 -19.45 -3.98 11.46
C ASN A 99 -20.39 -5.01 10.81
N ILE A 100 -19.91 -5.65 9.73
CA ILE A 100 -20.68 -6.64 8.96
C ILE A 100 -21.09 -7.84 9.83
N GLU A 101 -20.25 -8.24 10.80
CA GLU A 101 -20.60 -9.32 11.73
C GLU A 101 -21.76 -8.96 12.66
N ALA A 102 -21.82 -7.70 13.10
CA ALA A 102 -22.94 -7.20 13.88
C ALA A 102 -24.23 -7.19 13.06
N LEU A 103 -24.16 -6.85 11.76
CA LEU A 103 -25.32 -6.89 10.86
C LEU A 103 -25.87 -8.31 10.67
N LEU A 104 -25.00 -9.32 10.62
CA LEU A 104 -25.41 -10.73 10.50
C LEU A 104 -26.17 -11.22 11.74
N LYS A 105 -25.89 -10.64 12.92
CA LYS A 105 -26.55 -10.99 14.19
C LYS A 105 -27.91 -10.30 14.40
N LEU A 106 -28.33 -9.41 13.49
CA LEU A 106 -29.63 -8.74 13.60
C LEU A 106 -30.79 -9.74 13.52
N SER A 107 -31.64 -9.73 14.54
CA SER A 107 -32.85 -10.57 14.65
C SER A 107 -33.92 -10.20 13.63
N VAL A 108 -33.87 -8.98 13.08
CA VAL A 108 -34.82 -8.48 12.07
C VAL A 108 -34.62 -9.16 10.71
N LEU A 109 -33.45 -9.74 10.45
CA LEU A 109 -33.16 -10.48 9.23
C LEU A 109 -33.59 -11.94 9.38
N SER A 110 -34.38 -12.42 8.43
CA SER A 110 -34.68 -13.84 8.27
C SER A 110 -33.45 -14.61 7.80
N GLU A 111 -33.46 -15.92 7.95
CA GLU A 111 -32.35 -16.80 7.58
C GLU A 111 -31.90 -16.61 6.12
N ARG A 112 -32.86 -16.48 5.19
CA ARG A 112 -32.59 -16.26 3.75
C ARG A 112 -32.00 -14.88 3.46
N GLU A 113 -32.43 -13.88 4.20
CA GLU A 113 -31.92 -12.50 4.11
C GLU A 113 -30.50 -12.40 4.69
N ARG A 114 -30.24 -13.09 5.80
CA ARG A 114 -28.90 -13.22 6.40
C ARG A 114 -27.96 -13.98 5.49
N LEU A 115 -28.43 -15.08 4.89
CA LEU A 115 -27.67 -15.84 3.90
C LEU A 115 -27.30 -14.95 2.72
N TRP A 116 -28.25 -14.18 2.18
CA TRP A 116 -27.92 -13.23 1.13
C TRP A 116 -26.86 -12.20 1.57
N LEU A 117 -26.99 -11.64 2.76
CA LEU A 117 -26.02 -10.67 3.28
C LEU A 117 -24.62 -11.28 3.41
N HIS A 118 -24.52 -12.51 3.93
CA HIS A 118 -23.26 -13.24 4.03
C HIS A 118 -22.66 -13.53 2.63
N GLU A 119 -23.40 -14.21 1.77
CA GLU A 119 -22.89 -14.65 0.47
C GLU A 119 -22.56 -13.48 -0.47
N ALA A 120 -23.39 -12.44 -0.49
CA ALA A 120 -23.24 -11.33 -1.43
C ALA A 120 -22.34 -10.19 -0.91
N ILE A 121 -22.31 -9.93 0.40
CA ILE A 121 -21.55 -8.81 0.98
C ILE A 121 -20.28 -9.28 1.66
N PHE A 122 -20.33 -10.37 2.43
CA PHE A 122 -19.13 -10.89 3.11
C PHE A 122 -18.24 -11.71 2.17
N LEU A 123 -18.84 -12.56 1.32
CA LEU A 123 -18.11 -13.39 0.35
C LEU A 123 -18.06 -12.81 -1.07
N GLU A 124 -18.63 -11.62 -1.30
CA GLU A 124 -18.63 -10.88 -2.58
C GLU A 124 -19.12 -11.69 -3.81
N LYS A 125 -19.96 -12.71 -3.60
CA LYS A 125 -20.43 -13.56 -4.70
C LYS A 125 -21.40 -12.81 -5.62
N LYS A 126 -21.32 -13.12 -6.92
CA LYS A 126 -22.27 -12.62 -7.92
C LYS A 126 -23.65 -13.25 -7.71
N THR A 127 -24.71 -12.48 -7.90
CA THR A 127 -26.12 -12.91 -7.78
C THR A 127 -26.45 -14.21 -8.53
N LYS A 128 -25.83 -14.44 -9.69
CA LYS A 128 -26.02 -15.67 -10.47
C LYS A 128 -25.45 -16.91 -9.76
N ILE A 129 -24.24 -16.78 -9.21
CA ILE A 129 -23.56 -17.86 -8.48
C ILE A 129 -24.39 -18.23 -7.24
N ILE A 130 -24.86 -17.23 -6.49
CA ILE A 130 -25.71 -17.47 -5.30
C ILE A 130 -27.04 -18.15 -5.70
N ALA A 131 -27.64 -17.75 -6.82
CA ALA A 131 -28.87 -18.35 -7.32
C ALA A 131 -28.67 -19.84 -7.66
N ASP A 132 -27.55 -20.16 -8.32
CA ASP A 132 -27.20 -21.52 -8.70
C ASP A 132 -26.89 -22.39 -7.46
N GLU A 133 -26.08 -21.88 -6.51
CA GLU A 133 -25.72 -22.58 -5.26
C GLU A 133 -26.92 -22.83 -4.34
N GLN A 134 -27.86 -21.89 -4.28
CA GLN A 134 -29.05 -21.99 -3.44
C GLN A 134 -30.24 -22.63 -4.17
N ALA A 135 -30.06 -23.07 -5.43
CA ALA A 135 -31.10 -23.65 -6.28
C ALA A 135 -32.38 -22.78 -6.37
N VAL A 136 -32.22 -21.46 -6.43
CA VAL A 136 -33.32 -20.49 -6.53
C VAL A 136 -33.14 -19.59 -7.75
N SER A 137 -34.23 -18.94 -8.19
CA SER A 137 -34.13 -18.00 -9.31
C SER A 137 -33.33 -16.74 -8.94
N VAL A 138 -32.68 -16.13 -9.92
CA VAL A 138 -32.02 -14.82 -9.76
C VAL A 138 -32.99 -13.74 -9.26
N ASN A 139 -34.27 -13.83 -9.63
CA ASN A 139 -35.31 -12.93 -9.15
C ASN A 139 -35.58 -13.10 -7.65
N THR A 140 -35.48 -14.32 -7.14
CA THR A 140 -35.58 -14.63 -5.70
C THR A 140 -34.45 -13.96 -4.93
N ILE A 141 -33.20 -14.06 -5.41
CA ILE A 141 -32.05 -13.40 -4.80
C ILE A 141 -32.20 -11.87 -4.82
N ARG A 142 -32.70 -11.30 -5.92
CA ARG A 142 -32.98 -9.85 -6.00
C ARG A 142 -34.08 -9.42 -5.02
N SER A 143 -35.06 -10.27 -4.76
CA SER A 143 -36.09 -10.03 -3.74
C SER A 143 -35.50 -9.99 -2.33
N TRP A 144 -34.61 -10.94 -2.00
CA TRP A 144 -33.91 -10.97 -0.71
C TRP A 144 -33.06 -9.71 -0.51
N LYS A 145 -32.28 -9.32 -1.53
CA LYS A 145 -31.53 -8.04 -1.54
C LYS A 145 -32.43 -6.85 -1.20
N LYS A 146 -33.59 -6.74 -1.87
CA LYS A 146 -34.52 -5.62 -1.69
C LYS A 146 -35.10 -5.61 -0.27
N ALA A 147 -35.42 -6.78 0.28
CA ALA A 147 -35.95 -6.92 1.63
C ALA A 147 -34.92 -6.55 2.71
N VAL A 148 -33.68 -7.04 2.57
CA VAL A 148 -32.54 -6.70 3.46
C VAL A 148 -32.30 -5.20 3.47
N LEU A 149 -32.14 -4.56 2.30
CA LEU A 149 -31.89 -3.12 2.21
C LEU A 149 -33.05 -2.29 2.79
N LYS A 150 -34.30 -2.74 2.63
CA LYS A 150 -35.46 -2.07 3.23
C LYS A 150 -35.40 -2.13 4.77
N LYS A 151 -34.97 -3.25 5.34
CA LYS A 151 -34.83 -3.44 6.79
C LYS A 151 -33.66 -2.63 7.35
N LEU A 152 -32.49 -2.70 6.72
CA LEU A 152 -31.30 -1.93 7.13
C LEU A 152 -31.55 -0.41 7.09
N ARG A 153 -32.20 0.11 6.04
CA ARG A 153 -32.57 1.53 5.96
C ARG A 153 -33.55 1.97 7.05
N LYS A 154 -34.44 1.09 7.49
CA LYS A 154 -35.35 1.41 8.60
C LYS A 154 -34.61 1.52 9.93
N LEU A 155 -33.58 0.69 10.14
CA LEU A 155 -32.76 0.73 11.35
C LEU A 155 -31.92 2.01 11.41
N ILE A 156 -31.24 2.36 10.32
CA ILE A 156 -30.45 3.60 10.25
C ILE A 156 -31.34 4.82 10.49
N LYS A 157 -32.52 4.87 9.88
CA LYS A 157 -33.49 5.96 10.12
C LYS A 157 -34.09 5.98 11.52
N ALA A 158 -34.05 4.86 12.25
CA ALA A 158 -34.54 4.80 13.63
C ALA A 158 -33.45 5.25 14.62
N GLU A 159 -32.17 5.02 14.29
CA GLU A 159 -31.02 5.48 15.06
C GLU A 159 -30.74 6.99 14.86
N GLU A 160 -31.09 7.58 13.72
CA GLU A 160 -30.99 9.03 13.47
C GLU A 160 -32.00 9.90 14.26
N PHE A 161 -32.88 9.29 15.08
CA PHE A 161 -33.90 9.98 15.90
C PHE A 161 -33.73 9.83 17.42
N LEU A 162 -32.58 9.31 17.88
CA LEU A 162 -32.14 9.33 19.27
C LEU A 162 -30.88 10.19 19.42
#